data_AF-A0A7X7PT51-F1
#
_entry.id   AF-A0A7X7PT51-F1
#
_cell.length_a   1.000
_cell.length_b   1.000
_cell.length_c   1.000
_cell.angle_alpha   90.00
_cell.angle_beta   90.00
_cell.angle_gamma   90.00
#
_symmetry.space_group_name_H-M   'P 1'
#
loop_
_entity.id
_entity.type
_entity.pdbx_description
1 polymer ?
#
loop_
_entity_poly.entity_id
_entity_poly.type
_entity_poly.pdbx_seq_one_letter_code
_entity_poly.pdbx_strand_id
1 'polypeptide(L)'
;MERSSIEEIRRALDAARDAARNGTLDDCDIEEIEEIIAPVETELRATRPNIQTLSTYLNSLAKSLRADPGSRAVCMQIDAAMRNAGVPTHWEH
;
A
#
# COMPACT_ATOMS: atom_id res chain seq x y z
N MET A 1 10.05 -13.90 -0.09
CA MET A 1 10.11 -12.51 -0.57
C MET A 1 11.47 -11.94 -0.23
N GLU A 2 12.10 -11.24 -1.16
CA GLU A 2 13.44 -10.66 -0.98
C GLU A 2 13.39 -9.39 -0.12
N ARG A 3 14.53 -9.04 0.49
CA ARG A 3 14.63 -7.84 1.35
C ARG A 3 14.37 -6.56 0.56
N SER A 4 14.87 -6.49 -0.66
CA SER A 4 14.63 -5.38 -1.60
C SER A 4 13.13 -5.16 -1.83
N SER A 5 12.38 -6.23 -2.10
CA SER A 5 10.93 -6.16 -2.31
C SER A 5 10.19 -5.66 -1.06
N ILE A 6 10.61 -6.07 0.13
CA ILE A 6 10.05 -5.58 1.40
C ILE A 6 10.30 -4.07 1.54
N GLU A 7 11.50 -3.60 1.23
CA GLU A 7 11.87 -2.19 1.29
C GLU A 7 11.16 -1.34 0.23
N GLU A 8 10.88 -1.90 -0.95
CA GLU A 8 10.05 -1.25 -1.97
C GLU A 8 8.60 -1.10 -1.51
N ILE A 9 8.00 -2.15 -0.95
CA ILE A 9 6.63 -2.06 -0.41
C ILE A 9 6.60 -1.04 0.73
N ARG A 10 7.56 -1.06 1.67
CA ARG A 10 7.60 -0.08 2.77
C ARG A 10 7.68 1.37 2.26
N ARG A 11 8.53 1.64 1.26
CA ARG A 11 8.62 2.97 0.65
C ARG A 11 7.30 3.40 0.01
N ALA A 12 6.58 2.48 -0.62
CA ALA A 12 5.25 2.77 -1.17
C ALA A 12 4.20 3.04 -0.08
N LEU A 13 4.28 2.36 1.08
CA LEU A 13 3.42 2.63 2.24
C LEU A 13 3.70 4.01 2.85
N ASP A 14 4.98 4.40 2.96
CA ASP A 14 5.34 5.74 3.45
C ASP A 14 4.83 6.82 2.50
N ALA A 15 4.96 6.63 1.19
CA ALA A 15 4.39 7.54 0.19
C ALA A 15 2.85 7.63 0.28
N ALA A 16 2.18 6.52 0.63
CA ALA A 16 0.73 6.52 0.87
C ALA A 16 0.33 7.33 2.10
N ARG A 17 1.05 7.19 3.22
CA ARG A 17 0.82 8.03 4.41
C ARG A 17 1.04 9.50 4.11
N ASP A 18 2.12 9.82 3.41
CA ASP A 18 2.46 11.20 3.06
C ASP A 18 1.42 11.80 2.11
N ALA A 19 0.94 11.05 1.12
CA ALA A 19 -0.13 11.51 0.24
C ALA A 19 -1.46 11.70 0.98
N ALA A 20 -1.80 10.78 1.89
CA ALA A 20 -3.03 10.90 2.67
C ALA A 20 -3.01 12.15 3.56
N ARG A 21 -1.90 12.40 4.26
CA ARG A 21 -1.77 13.53 5.19
C ARG A 21 -1.60 14.89 4.53
N ASN A 22 -1.00 14.93 3.35
CA ASN A 22 -0.77 16.19 2.62
C ASN A 22 -1.81 16.43 1.50
N GLY A 23 -2.72 15.48 1.29
CA GLY A 23 -3.75 15.53 0.27
C GLY A 23 -5.01 16.28 0.72
N THR A 24 -6.12 15.99 0.05
CA THR A 24 -7.44 16.55 0.37
C THR A 24 -8.34 15.57 1.12
N LEU A 25 -7.78 14.47 1.60
CA LEU A 25 -8.50 13.48 2.41
C LEU A 25 -8.84 14.06 3.77
N ASP A 26 -9.98 13.64 4.33
CA ASP A 26 -10.35 14.03 5.69
C ASP A 26 -9.72 13.10 6.74
N ASP A 27 -9.85 13.45 8.02
CA ASP A 27 -9.26 12.67 9.11
C ASP A 27 -9.76 11.22 9.14
N CYS A 28 -11.00 10.96 8.71
CA CYS A 28 -11.58 9.61 8.68
C CYS A 28 -10.93 8.76 7.58
N ASP A 29 -10.72 9.35 6.39
CA ASP A 29 -10.03 8.70 5.28
C ASP A 29 -8.56 8.39 5.63
N ILE A 30 -7.91 9.31 6.36
CA ILE A 30 -6.53 9.13 6.83
C ILE A 30 -6.45 7.99 7.85
N GLU A 31 -7.38 7.93 8.81
CA GLU A 31 -7.46 6.81 9.77
C GLU A 31 -7.68 5.47 9.05
N GLU A 32 -8.59 5.40 8.07
CA GLU A 32 -8.81 4.18 7.28
C GLU A 32 -7.51 3.71 6.58
N ILE A 33 -6.77 4.64 5.99
CA ILE A 33 -5.49 4.32 5.33
C ILE A 33 -4.47 3.78 6.33
N GLU A 34 -4.32 4.40 7.50
CA GLU A 34 -3.41 3.92 8.54
C GLU A 34 -3.81 2.54 9.07
N GLU A 35 -5.12 2.28 9.21
CA GLU A 35 -5.65 0.96 9.59
C GLU A 35 -5.34 -0.12 8.55
N ILE A 36 -5.32 0.21 7.26
CA ILE A 36 -4.91 -0.71 6.18
C ILE A 36 -3.39 -0.92 6.18
N ILE A 37 -2.59 0.10 6.48
CA ILE A 37 -1.12 0.01 6.44
C ILE A 37 -0.56 -0.82 7.61
N ALA A 38 -1.11 -0.68 8.82
CA ALA A 38 -0.64 -1.39 10.01
C ALA A 38 -0.53 -2.93 9.87
N PRO A 39 -1.52 -3.66 9.31
CA PRO A 39 -1.40 -5.11 9.09
C PRO A 39 -0.38 -5.44 8.00
N VAL A 40 -0.21 -4.60 6.97
CA VAL A 40 0.83 -4.78 5.95
C VAL A 40 2.21 -4.70 6.59
N GLU A 41 2.49 -3.68 7.40
CA GLU A 41 3.78 -3.54 8.07
C GLU A 41 4.08 -4.71 9.02
N THR A 42 3.06 -5.23 9.69
CA THR A 42 3.17 -6.40 10.55
C THR A 42 3.52 -7.65 9.75
N GLU A 43 2.84 -7.87 8.61
CA GLU A 43 3.12 -8.98 7.71
C GLU A 43 4.53 -8.88 7.10
N LEU A 44 4.98 -7.68 6.74
CA LEU A 44 6.34 -7.45 6.23
C LEU A 44 7.45 -7.66 7.27
N ARG A 45 7.11 -7.71 8.56
CA ARG A 45 8.05 -8.07 9.64
C ARG A 45 8.11 -9.58 9.89
N ALA A 46 7.17 -10.36 9.35
CA ALA A 46 7.15 -11.79 9.53
C ALA A 46 8.33 -12.46 8.80
N THR A 47 8.85 -13.56 9.37
CA THR A 47 9.91 -14.37 8.76
C THR A 47 9.51 -14.93 7.39
N ARG A 48 8.21 -15.17 7.20
CA ARG A 48 7.60 -15.61 5.94
C ARG A 48 6.32 -14.82 5.71
N PRO A 49 6.40 -13.66 5.05
CA PRO A 49 5.23 -12.84 4.78
C PRO A 49 4.21 -13.59 3.91
N ASN A 50 2.95 -13.49 4.28
CA ASN A 50 1.84 -14.05 3.55
C ASN A 50 1.48 -13.14 2.36
N ILE A 51 1.80 -13.62 1.16
CA ILE A 51 1.55 -12.90 -0.09
C ILE A 51 0.06 -12.62 -0.31
N GLN A 52 -0.83 -13.51 0.12
CA GLN A 52 -2.27 -13.31 -0.02
C GLN A 52 -2.75 -12.17 0.90
N THR A 53 -2.24 -12.11 2.12
CA THR A 53 -2.52 -11.01 3.05
C THR A 53 -2.03 -9.67 2.47
N LEU A 54 -0.79 -9.63 1.98
CA LEU A 54 -0.22 -8.44 1.34
C LEU A 54 -1.05 -8.03 0.12
N SER A 55 -1.43 -8.98 -0.74
CA SER A 55 -2.28 -8.73 -1.90
C SER A 55 -3.60 -8.09 -1.48
N THR A 56 -4.29 -8.65 -0.49
CA THR A 56 -5.58 -8.11 -0.03
C THR A 56 -5.45 -6.67 0.44
N TYR A 57 -4.54 -6.39 1.38
CA TYR A 57 -4.44 -5.06 1.98
C TYR A 57 -3.86 -4.02 1.02
N LEU A 58 -2.84 -4.36 0.22
CA LEU A 58 -2.24 -3.40 -0.71
C LEU A 58 -3.18 -3.03 -1.86
N ASN A 59 -4.02 -3.97 -2.33
CA ASN A 59 -5.06 -3.65 -3.31
C ASN A 59 -6.17 -2.78 -2.70
N SER A 60 -6.56 -3.04 -1.44
CA SER A 60 -7.50 -2.15 -0.73
C SER A 60 -6.93 -0.74 -0.56
N LEU A 61 -5.66 -0.63 -0.15
CA LEU A 61 -4.96 0.65 -0.01
C LEU A 61 -4.94 1.44 -1.33
N ALA A 62 -4.52 0.78 -2.42
CA ALA A 62 -4.49 1.40 -3.74
C ALA A 62 -5.89 1.86 -4.19
N LYS A 63 -6.95 1.12 -3.82
CA LYS A 63 -8.33 1.47 -4.12
C LYS A 63 -8.84 2.66 -3.31
N SER A 64 -8.53 2.75 -2.01
CA SER A 64 -8.90 3.89 -1.17
C SER A 64 -8.19 5.17 -1.66
N LEU A 65 -6.88 5.08 -1.95
CA LEU A 65 -6.11 6.20 -2.50
C LEU A 65 -6.60 6.67 -3.87
N ARG A 66 -7.14 5.77 -4.70
CA ARG A 66 -7.65 6.13 -6.04
C ARG A 66 -8.82 7.12 -5.99
N ALA A 67 -9.53 7.23 -4.87
CA ALA A 67 -10.59 8.22 -4.70
C ALA A 67 -10.06 9.66 -4.82
N ASP A 68 -8.78 9.88 -4.49
CA ASP A 68 -8.09 11.17 -4.63
C ASP A 68 -7.24 11.22 -5.93
N PRO A 69 -7.52 12.17 -6.86
CA PRO A 69 -6.69 12.37 -8.05
C PRO A 69 -5.22 12.67 -7.74
N GLY A 70 -4.92 13.31 -6.60
CA GLY A 70 -3.55 13.61 -6.15
C GLY A 70 -2.73 12.36 -5.84
N SER A 71 -3.38 11.28 -5.45
CA SER A 71 -2.77 10.04 -5.00
C SER A 71 -2.46 9.05 -6.14
N ARG A 72 -2.80 9.37 -7.40
CA ARG A 72 -2.56 8.49 -8.56
C ARG A 72 -1.11 8.03 -8.68
N ALA A 73 -0.15 8.91 -8.45
CA ALA A 73 1.28 8.56 -8.51
C ALA A 73 1.65 7.51 -7.45
N VAL A 74 1.03 7.57 -6.28
CA VAL A 74 1.24 6.61 -5.19
C VAL A 74 0.60 5.26 -5.51
N CYS A 75 -0.61 5.24 -6.08
CA CYS A 75 -1.23 3.99 -6.55
C CYS A 75 -0.30 3.24 -7.52
N MET A 76 0.34 3.96 -8.44
CA MET A 76 1.32 3.37 -9.37
C MET A 76 2.59 2.87 -8.67
N GLN A 77 3.05 3.55 -7.61
CA GLN A 77 4.20 3.10 -6.82
C GLN A 77 3.87 1.82 -6.04
N ILE A 78 2.67 1.72 -5.45
CA ILE A 78 2.18 0.51 -4.78
C ILE A 78 2.10 -0.64 -5.78
N ASP A 79 1.50 -0.43 -6.95
CA ASP A 79 1.40 -1.43 -8.01
C ASP A 79 2.77 -1.94 -8.47
N ALA A 80 3.72 -1.03 -8.70
CA ALA A 80 5.09 -1.40 -9.08
C ALA A 80 5.79 -2.22 -7.98
N ALA A 81 5.69 -1.80 -6.72
CA ALA A 81 6.28 -2.51 -5.59
C ALA A 81 5.67 -3.92 -5.43
N MET A 82 4.35 -4.05 -5.62
CA MET A 82 3.66 -5.33 -5.59
C MET A 82 4.14 -6.26 -6.71
N ARG A 83 4.20 -5.77 -7.95
CA ARG A 83 4.69 -6.55 -9.10
C ARG A 83 6.14 -7.01 -8.90
N ASN A 84 7.01 -6.13 -8.43
CA ASN A 84 8.41 -6.45 -8.12
C ASN A 84 8.53 -7.50 -7.02
N ALA A 85 7.61 -7.49 -6.05
CA ALA A 85 7.55 -8.45 -4.95
C ALA A 85 6.86 -9.78 -5.31
N GLY A 86 6.28 -9.90 -6.51
CA GLY A 86 5.45 -11.05 -6.89
C GLY A 86 4.09 -11.10 -6.18
N VAL A 87 3.61 -9.96 -5.69
CA VAL A 87 2.28 -9.80 -5.07
C VAL A 87 1.25 -9.49 -6.18
N PRO A 88 0.14 -10.25 -6.28
CA PRO A 88 -0.89 -9.99 -7.29
C PRO A 88 -1.55 -8.61 -7.15
N THR A 89 -1.74 -7.91 -8.27
CA THR A 89 -2.44 -6.63 -8.33
C THR A 89 -3.77 -6.77 -9.06
N HIS A 90 -4.83 -6.16 -8.53
CA HIS A 90 -6.20 -6.22 -9.06
C HIS A 90 -7.05 -4.99 -8.68
N TRP A 91 -6.42 -3.90 -8.25
CA TRP A 91 -7.10 -2.66 -7.86
C TRP A 91 -7.58 -1.80 -9.05
N GLU A 92 -7.07 -2.06 -10.26
CA GLU A 92 -7.47 -1.36 -11.49
C GLU A 92 -8.78 -1.88 -12.10
N HIS A 93 -9.24 -3.07 -11.69
CA HIS A 93 -10.39 -3.79 -12.23
C HIS A 93 -11.70 -3.50 -11.49
#